data_AF-A0A1S3DHK8-F1
#
_entry.id   AF-A0A1S3DHK8-F1
#
_cell.length_a   1.000
_cell.length_b   1.000
_cell.length_c   1.000
_cell.angle_alpha   90.00
_cell.angle_beta   90.00
_cell.angle_gamma   90.00
#
_symmetry.space_group_name_H-M   'P 1'
#
loop_
_entity.id
_entity.type
_entity.pdbx_description
1 polymer ?
#
loop_
_entity_poly.entity_id
_entity_poly.type
_entity_poly.pdbx_seq_one_letter_code
_entity_poly.pdbx_strand_id
1 'polypeptide(L)'
;MISIEKNKITEQEIKLQTRYNSILEKAKNNEKFIEDYRKKKAKMEEEAQVSKQQKEKLFNEIRQHFGFNIDPKDEKFQEMLEIKKKEEAKKRRAEKKKQREEKLIEVALEMEKQVAGGSANNSNADKKEVKAKPNEVDSKKDEQ
;
A
#
# COMPACT_ATOMS: atom_id res chain seq x y z
N MET A 1 -32.02 52.65 -6.66
CA MET A 1 -31.21 52.49 -5.43
C MET A 1 -31.64 51.27 -4.62
N ILE A 2 -32.85 51.24 -4.06
CA ILE A 2 -33.32 50.18 -3.14
C ILE A 2 -33.22 48.74 -3.70
N SER A 3 -33.52 48.51 -4.98
CA SER A 3 -33.44 47.16 -5.59
C SER A 3 -32.00 46.65 -5.73
N ILE A 4 -31.05 47.54 -6.02
CA ILE A 4 -29.63 47.20 -6.16
C ILE A 4 -29.04 46.82 -4.80
N GLU A 5 -29.42 47.53 -3.74
CA GLU A 5 -29.01 47.22 -2.37
C GLU A 5 -29.58 45.88 -1.90
N LYS A 6 -30.86 45.60 -2.16
CA LYS A 6 -31.47 44.29 -1.87
C LYS A 6 -30.74 43.16 -2.58
N ASN A 7 -30.38 43.33 -3.86
CA ASN A 7 -29.63 42.32 -4.61
C ASN A 7 -28.21 42.09 -4.07
N LYS A 8 -27.54 43.15 -3.58
CA LYS A 8 -26.22 43.01 -2.93
C LYS A 8 -26.31 42.27 -1.61
N ILE A 9 -27.36 42.52 -0.82
CA ILE A 9 -27.59 41.83 0.46
C ILE A 9 -27.84 40.34 0.20
N THR A 10 -28.70 39.99 -0.75
CA THR A 10 -28.97 38.58 -1.09
C THR A 10 -27.74 37.87 -1.64
N GLU A 11 -26.92 38.52 -2.45
CA GLU A 11 -25.65 37.95 -2.93
C GLU A 11 -24.66 37.68 -1.78
N GLN A 12 -24.59 38.59 -0.80
CA GLN A 12 -23.78 38.39 0.40
C GLN A 12 -24.29 37.24 1.26
N GLU A 13 -25.61 37.12 1.44
CA GLU A 13 -26.23 36.01 2.16
C GLU A 13 -25.95 34.67 1.49
N ILE A 14 -26.05 34.59 0.17
CA ILE A 14 -25.71 33.38 -0.60
C ILE A 14 -24.23 33.02 -0.39
N LYS A 15 -23.31 33.98 -0.49
CA LYS A 15 -21.87 33.75 -0.26
C LYS A 15 -21.59 33.23 1.15
N LEU A 16 -22.25 33.79 2.16
CA LEU A 16 -22.14 33.34 3.54
C LEU A 16 -22.67 31.92 3.68
N GLN A 17 -23.84 31.62 3.13
CA GLN A 17 -24.43 30.28 3.16
C GLN A 17 -23.54 29.24 2.47
N THR A 18 -22.99 29.55 1.29
CA THR A 18 -22.03 28.66 0.61
C THR A 18 -20.80 28.41 1.47
N ARG A 19 -20.27 29.44 2.13
CA ARG A 19 -19.14 29.31 3.05
C ARG A 19 -19.49 28.41 4.25
N TYR A 20 -20.63 28.64 4.90
CA TYR A 20 -21.09 27.82 6.03
C TYR A 20 -21.24 26.36 5.63
N ASN A 21 -21.88 26.07 4.50
CA ASN A 21 -22.04 24.71 3.99
C ASN A 21 -20.68 24.05 3.72
N SER A 22 -19.73 24.78 3.12
CA SER A 22 -18.38 24.27 2.87
C SER A 22 -17.60 23.96 4.15
N ILE A 23 -17.81 24.74 5.22
CA ILE A 23 -17.19 24.53 6.52
C ILE A 23 -17.81 23.30 7.19
N LEU A 24 -19.13 23.15 7.14
CA LEU A 24 -19.83 21.99 7.70
C LEU A 24 -19.40 20.69 7.03
N GLU A 25 -19.30 20.66 5.70
CA GLU A 25 -18.83 19.48 4.96
C GLU A 25 -17.38 19.11 5.31
N LYS A 26 -16.50 20.10 5.47
CA LYS A 26 -15.11 19.86 5.92
C LYS A 26 -15.05 19.39 7.38
N ALA A 27 -15.87 19.97 8.25
CA ALA A 27 -15.94 19.60 9.67
C ALA A 27 -16.41 18.15 9.85
N LYS A 28 -17.42 17.71 9.08
CA LYS A 28 -17.89 16.31 9.09
C LYS A 28 -16.79 15.28 8.78
N ASN A 29 -15.88 15.62 7.86
CA ASN A 29 -14.79 14.73 7.47
C ASN A 29 -13.49 14.94 8.27
N ASN A 30 -13.44 15.94 9.14
CA ASN A 30 -12.24 16.32 9.87
C ASN A 30 -11.77 15.19 10.81
N GLU A 31 -12.69 14.54 11.51
CA GLU A 31 -12.37 13.45 12.44
C GLU A 31 -11.72 12.26 11.71
N LYS A 32 -12.25 11.89 10.54
CA LYS A 32 -11.67 10.84 9.69
C LYS A 32 -10.25 11.18 9.26
N PHE A 33 -10.01 12.42 8.81
CA PHE A 33 -8.66 12.84 8.42
C PHE A 33 -7.67 12.86 9.58
N ILE A 34 -8.11 13.25 10.78
CA ILE A 34 -7.28 13.20 11.99
C ILE A 34 -6.94 11.74 12.32
N GLU A 35 -7.91 10.84 12.24
CA GLU A 35 -7.71 9.42 12.49
C GLU A 35 -6.74 8.79 11.48
N ASP A 36 -6.95 9.03 10.18
CA ASP A 36 -6.08 8.55 9.11
C ASP A 36 -4.65 9.08 9.26
N TYR A 37 -4.51 10.36 9.62
CA TYR A 37 -3.20 10.95 9.89
C TYR A 37 -2.51 10.27 11.09
N ARG A 38 -3.23 10.06 12.19
CA ARG A 38 -2.70 9.37 13.38
C ARG A 38 -2.31 7.93 13.06
N LYS A 39 -3.14 7.19 12.31
CA LYS A 39 -2.85 5.84 11.84
C LYS A 39 -1.58 5.80 10.98
N LYS A 40 -1.45 6.75 10.04
CA LYS A 40 -0.25 6.85 9.20
C LYS A 40 0.99 7.15 10.02
N LYS A 41 0.90 8.08 10.98
CA LYS A 41 2.01 8.41 11.88
C LYS A 41 2.43 7.20 12.73
N ALA A 42 1.48 6.51 13.34
CA ALA A 42 1.75 5.30 14.13
C ALA A 42 2.43 4.21 13.29
N LYS A 43 1.93 3.96 12.08
CA LYS A 43 2.56 3.01 11.15
C LYS A 43 3.98 3.39 10.78
N MET A 44 4.24 4.67 10.49
CA MET A 44 5.59 5.15 10.18
C MET A 44 6.54 5.03 11.38
N GLU A 45 6.06 5.30 12.59
CA GLU A 45 6.85 5.12 13.81
C GLU A 45 7.16 3.65 14.08
N GLU A 46 6.19 2.76 13.90
CA GLU A 46 6.36 1.32 14.01
C GLU A 46 7.36 0.79 12.96
N GLU A 47 7.23 1.17 11.69
CA GLU A 47 8.17 0.80 10.63
C GLU A 47 9.60 1.31 10.93
N ALA A 48 9.73 2.53 11.46
CA ALA A 48 11.01 3.08 11.86
C ALA A 48 11.62 2.33 13.05
N GLN A 49 10.81 1.95 14.05
CA GLN A 49 11.25 1.14 15.18
C GLN A 49 11.66 -0.26 14.76
N VAL A 50 10.85 -0.93 13.93
CA VAL A 50 11.17 -2.26 13.38
C VAL A 50 12.46 -2.20 12.56
N SER A 51 12.66 -1.18 11.72
CA SER A 51 13.89 -1.02 10.96
C SER A 51 15.12 -0.80 11.86
N LYS A 52 14.97 -0.01 12.94
CA LYS A 52 16.05 0.16 13.94
C LYS A 52 16.38 -1.16 14.63
N GLN A 53 15.36 -1.90 15.09
CA GLN A 53 15.55 -3.19 15.74
C GLN A 53 16.19 -4.22 14.82
N GLN A 54 15.78 -4.30 13.55
CA GLN A 54 16.39 -5.20 12.57
C GLN A 54 17.88 -4.88 12.35
N LYS A 55 18.21 -3.59 12.20
CA LYS A 55 19.61 -3.15 12.10
C LYS A 55 20.39 -3.49 13.35
N GLU A 56 19.85 -3.20 14.53
CA GLU A 56 20.51 -3.47 15.81
C GLU A 56 20.73 -4.97 16.05
N LYS A 57 19.75 -5.82 15.70
CA LYS A 57 19.92 -7.29 15.72
C LYS A 57 21.10 -7.71 14.86
N LEU A 58 21.17 -7.22 13.63
CA LEU A 58 22.27 -7.53 12.71
C LEU A 58 23.62 -7.04 13.25
N PHE A 59 23.68 -5.82 13.80
CA PHE A 59 24.88 -5.29 14.45
C PHE A 59 25.32 -6.14 15.64
N ASN A 60 24.39 -6.55 16.50
CA ASN A 60 24.68 -7.35 17.68
C ASN A 60 25.17 -8.75 17.32
N GLU A 61 24.57 -9.40 16.32
CA GLU A 61 25.06 -10.69 15.81
C GLU A 61 26.50 -10.57 15.30
N ILE A 62 26.80 -9.53 14.52
CA ILE A 62 28.15 -9.31 14.00
C ILE A 62 29.12 -9.04 15.16
N ARG A 63 28.75 -8.18 16.12
CA ARG A 63 29.58 -7.89 17.30
C ARG A 63 29.83 -9.14 18.15
N GLN A 64 28.84 -10.02 18.30
CA GLN A 64 29.00 -11.32 18.95
C GLN A 64 29.94 -12.24 18.20
N HIS A 65 29.88 -12.28 16.87
CA HIS A 65 30.78 -13.09 16.04
C HIS A 65 32.24 -12.66 16.15
N PHE A 66 32.50 -11.36 16.22
CA PHE A 66 33.87 -10.85 16.32
C PHE A 66 34.43 -10.84 17.75
N GLY A 67 33.57 -10.74 18.78
CA GLY A 67 33.99 -10.78 20.18
C GLY A 67 34.67 -9.50 20.69
N PHE A 68 34.75 -8.45 19.87
CA PHE A 68 35.24 -7.11 20.23
C PHE A 68 34.45 -6.03 19.48
N ASN A 69 34.59 -4.77 19.93
CA ASN A 69 33.88 -3.64 19.32
C ASN A 69 34.57 -3.23 18.01
N ILE A 70 33.95 -3.58 16.88
CA ILE A 70 34.41 -3.16 15.54
C ILE A 70 33.61 -1.93 15.10
N ASP A 71 34.30 -0.99 14.45
CA ASP A 71 33.65 0.18 13.85
C ASP A 71 32.75 -0.26 12.68
N PRO A 72 31.48 0.17 12.62
CA PRO A 72 30.59 -0.06 11.49
C PRO A 72 31.15 0.33 10.11
N LYS A 73 32.16 1.19 10.06
CA LYS A 73 32.82 1.62 8.82
C LYS A 73 33.97 0.73 8.38
N ASP A 74 34.42 -0.20 9.22
CA ASP A 74 35.51 -1.13 8.90
C ASP A 74 35.14 -2.06 7.72
N GLU A 75 36.12 -2.37 6.87
CA GLU A 75 35.93 -3.18 5.66
C GLU A 75 35.42 -4.58 6.00
N LYS A 76 36.01 -5.22 7.03
CA LYS A 76 35.60 -6.56 7.49
C LYS A 76 34.17 -6.58 8.04
N PHE A 77 33.75 -5.48 8.65
CA PHE A 77 32.39 -5.34 9.16
C PHE A 77 31.39 -5.25 7.99
N GLN A 78 31.72 -4.48 6.96
CA GLN A 78 30.88 -4.32 5.77
C GLN A 78 30.76 -5.64 4.99
N GLU A 79 31.86 -6.37 4.80
CA GLU A 79 31.84 -7.69 4.15
C GLU A 79 30.92 -8.68 4.89
N MET A 80 31.04 -8.77 6.22
CA MET A 80 30.21 -9.67 7.01
C MET A 80 28.73 -9.25 7.02
N LEU A 81 28.46 -7.95 7.08
CA LEU A 81 27.12 -7.39 6.97
C LEU A 81 26.49 -7.71 5.60
N GLU A 82 27.26 -7.66 4.52
CA GLU A 82 26.79 -8.04 3.19
C GLU A 82 26.48 -9.53 3.07
N ILE A 83 27.33 -10.39 3.63
CA ILE A 83 27.10 -11.85 3.64
C ILE A 83 25.78 -12.16 4.35
N LYS A 84 25.58 -11.63 5.57
CA LYS A 84 24.34 -11.82 6.34
C LYS A 84 23.11 -11.28 5.62
N LYS A 85 23.19 -10.09 5.00
CA LYS A 85 22.10 -9.55 4.17
C LYS A 85 21.76 -10.46 2.97
N LYS A 86 22.76 -11.05 2.31
CA LYS A 86 22.56 -12.00 1.20
C LYS A 86 21.88 -13.27 1.70
N GLU A 87 22.24 -13.78 2.87
CA GLU A 87 21.61 -14.94 3.49
C GLU A 87 20.14 -14.68 3.88
N GLU A 88 19.85 -13.57 4.56
CA GLU A 88 18.47 -13.18 4.89
C GLU A 88 17.62 -12.98 3.63
N ALA A 89 18.19 -12.37 2.58
CA ALA A 89 17.49 -12.20 1.32
C ALA A 89 17.16 -13.54 0.65
N LYS A 90 18.05 -14.54 0.72
CA LYS A 90 17.81 -15.90 0.24
C LYS A 90 16.71 -16.59 1.04
N LYS A 91 16.77 -16.53 2.37
CA LYS A 91 15.74 -17.09 3.28
C LYS A 91 14.36 -16.48 3.00
N ARG A 92 14.27 -15.15 2.94
CA ARG A 92 13.02 -14.43 2.62
C ARG A 92 12.48 -14.78 1.23
N ARG A 93 13.34 -15.01 0.24
CA ARG A 93 12.91 -15.46 -1.09
C ARG A 93 12.37 -16.89 -1.07
N ALA A 94 12.99 -17.79 -0.31
CA ALA A 94 12.52 -19.17 -0.16
C ALA A 94 11.17 -19.22 0.58
N GLU A 95 11.03 -18.48 1.68
CA GLU A 95 9.76 -18.35 2.42
C GLU A 95 8.64 -17.80 1.55
N LYS A 96 8.91 -16.76 0.74
CA LYS A 96 7.93 -16.21 -0.21
C LYS A 96 7.52 -17.22 -1.28
N LYS A 97 8.43 -18.10 -1.73
CA LYS A 97 8.09 -19.17 -2.67
C LYS A 97 7.21 -20.22 -2.00
N LYS A 98 7.60 -20.67 -0.80
CA LYS A 98 6.83 -21.63 -0.01
C LYS A 98 5.41 -21.12 0.29
N GLN A 99 5.26 -19.86 0.70
CA GLN A 99 3.94 -19.26 0.93
C GLN A 99 3.09 -19.16 -0.34
N ARG A 100 3.71 -18.98 -1.52
CA ARG A 100 2.99 -19.00 -2.80
C ARG A 100 2.54 -20.41 -3.15
N GLU A 101 3.42 -21.39 -2.95
CA GLU A 101 3.12 -22.81 -3.17
C GLU A 101 1.99 -23.28 -2.23
N GLU A 102 2.06 -22.95 -0.94
CA GLU A 102 1.02 -23.23 0.05
C GLU A 102 -0.34 -22.62 -0.35
N LYS A 103 -0.37 -21.35 -0.79
CA LYS A 103 -1.60 -20.71 -1.28
C LYS A 103 -2.16 -21.37 -2.53
N LEU A 104 -1.30 -21.82 -3.45
CA LEU A 104 -1.74 -22.52 -4.66
C LEU A 104 -2.33 -23.89 -4.32
N ILE A 105 -1.75 -24.59 -3.36
CA ILE A 105 -2.27 -25.87 -2.86
C ILE A 105 -3.60 -25.66 -2.14
N GLU A 106 -3.72 -24.62 -1.31
CA GLU A 106 -4.97 -24.27 -0.63
C GLU A 106 -6.10 -23.97 -1.63
N VAL A 107 -5.83 -23.15 -2.64
CA VAL A 107 -6.80 -22.85 -3.71
C VAL A 107 -7.15 -24.11 -4.52
N ALA A 108 -6.17 -24.97 -4.83
CA ALA A 108 -6.43 -26.23 -5.54
C ALA A 108 -7.29 -27.19 -4.71
N LEU A 109 -7.07 -27.25 -3.39
CA LEU A 109 -7.83 -28.09 -2.47
C LEU A 109 -9.24 -27.54 -2.23
N GLU A 110 -9.43 -26.22 -2.21
CA GLU A 110 -10.75 -25.59 -2.22
C GLU A 110 -11.50 -25.84 -3.53
N MET A 111 -10.81 -25.77 -4.68
CA MET A 111 -11.39 -26.13 -5.98
C MET A 111 -11.77 -27.61 -6.05
N GLU A 112 -10.93 -28.52 -5.55
CA GLU A 112 -11.24 -29.96 -5.49
C GLU A 112 -12.47 -30.23 -4.61
N LYS A 113 -12.59 -29.55 -3.47
CA LYS A 113 -13.80 -29.62 -2.62
C LYS A 113 -15.05 -29.09 -3.33
N GLN A 114 -14.93 -28.03 -4.14
CA GLN A 114 -16.05 -27.51 -4.93
C GLN A 114 -16.45 -28.45 -6.08
N VAL A 115 -15.48 -29.16 -6.69
CA VAL A 115 -15.73 -30.13 -7.76
C VAL A 115 -16.28 -31.47 -7.21
N ALA A 116 -15.83 -31.91 -6.04
CA ALA A 116 -16.34 -33.12 -5.37
C ALA A 116 -17.71 -32.91 -4.69
N GLY A 117 -18.09 -31.66 -4.38
CA GLY A 117 -19.34 -31.29 -3.71
C GLY A 117 -20.51 -30.89 -4.62
N GLY A 118 -20.37 -30.95 -5.95
CA GLY A 118 -21.33 -30.32 -6.87
C GLY A 118 -21.65 -31.12 -8.13
N SER A 119 -22.49 -32.16 -7.99
CA SER A 119 -23.33 -32.67 -9.08
C SER A 119 -24.79 -32.38 -8.75
N ALA A 120 -25.31 -31.23 -9.22
CA ALA A 120 -26.73 -30.99 -9.52
C ALA A 120 -26.97 -29.51 -9.92
N ASN A 121 -27.29 -29.30 -11.21
CA ASN A 121 -28.12 -28.23 -11.80
C ASN A 121 -27.73 -26.74 -11.53
N ASN A 122 -27.77 -25.79 -12.47
CA ASN A 122 -28.61 -25.65 -13.64
C ASN A 122 -27.98 -24.62 -14.61
N SER A 123 -28.38 -24.74 -15.86
CA SER A 123 -28.30 -23.73 -16.92
C SER A 123 -28.60 -22.31 -16.46
N ASN A 124 -27.79 -21.34 -16.91
CA ASN A 124 -28.35 -20.16 -17.57
C ASN A 124 -27.33 -19.49 -18.47
N ALA A 125 -27.73 -19.32 -19.73
CA ALA A 125 -27.05 -18.49 -20.68
C ALA A 125 -27.18 -17.02 -20.25
N ASP A 126 -26.08 -16.28 -20.24
CA ASP A 126 -26.17 -14.88 -20.64
C ASP A 126 -24.91 -14.43 -21.36
N LYS A 127 -25.11 -13.98 -22.59
CA LYS A 127 -24.09 -13.40 -23.45
C LYS A 127 -23.82 -11.99 -22.94
N LYS A 128 -22.57 -11.67 -22.64
CA LYS A 128 -22.14 -10.27 -22.72
C LYS A 128 -20.78 -10.16 -23.40
N GLU A 129 -20.87 -9.67 -24.63
CA GLU A 129 -19.77 -9.28 -25.50
C GLU A 129 -18.70 -8.50 -24.75
N VAL A 130 -17.46 -9.00 -24.79
CA VAL A 130 -16.27 -8.21 -24.51
C VAL A 130 -15.97 -7.40 -25.77
N LYS A 131 -16.38 -6.14 -25.78
CA LYS A 131 -15.88 -5.16 -26.76
C LYS A 131 -14.40 -4.91 -26.49
N ALA A 132 -13.55 -5.56 -27.27
CA ALA A 132 -12.15 -5.20 -27.41
C ALA A 132 -12.03 -3.79 -28.00
N LYS A 133 -11.33 -2.88 -27.30
CA LYS A 133 -10.70 -1.72 -27.93
C LYS A 133 -9.19 -2.00 -28.00
N PRO A 134 -8.55 -1.79 -29.15
CA PRO A 134 -7.13 -2.08 -29.35
C PRO A 134 -6.25 -1.02 -28.69
N ASN A 135 -5.10 -1.47 -28.20
CA ASN A 135 -4.02 -0.64 -27.67
C ASN A 135 -3.51 0.33 -28.75
N GLU A 136 -3.55 1.63 -28.45
CA GLU A 136 -2.79 2.66 -29.15
C GLU A 136 -1.31 2.53 -28.73
N VAL A 137 -0.46 2.18 -29.70
CA VAL A 137 0.99 2.18 -29.56
C VAL A 137 1.48 3.60 -29.75
N ASP A 138 1.97 4.19 -28.67
CA ASP A 138 2.77 5.41 -28.66
C ASP A 138 4.12 5.12 -29.33
N SER A 139 4.24 5.41 -30.63
CA SER A 139 5.54 5.55 -31.30
C SER A 139 5.74 7.00 -31.71
N LYS A 140 6.61 7.63 -30.94
CA LYS A 140 7.20 8.95 -31.08
C LYS A 140 7.44 9.34 -32.54
N LYS A 141 7.04 10.59 -32.84
CA LYS A 141 7.60 11.40 -33.92
C LYS A 141 9.10 11.54 -33.70
N ASP A 142 9.89 11.10 -34.67
CA ASP A 142 11.22 11.62 -34.95
C ASP A 142 11.37 11.65 -36.48
N GLU A 143 11.04 12.79 -37.09
CA GLU A 143 11.57 13.20 -38.39
C GLU A 143 11.29 14.70 -38.59
N GLN A 144 12.32 15.52 -38.35
CA GLN A 144 12.83 16.61 -39.20
C GLN A 144 13.70 17.57 -38.38
#